data_AF-A0A0B2P4P5-F1
#
_entry.id   AF-A0A0B2P4P5-F1
#
_cell.length_a   1.000
_cell.length_b   1.000
_cell.length_c   1.000
_cell.angle_alpha   90.00
_cell.angle_beta   90.00
_cell.angle_gamma   90.00
#
_symmetry.space_group_name_H-M   'P 1'
#
loop_
_entity.id
_entity.type
_entity.pdbx_description
1 polymer ?
#
loop_
_entity_poly.entity_id
_entity_poly.type
_entity_poly.pdbx_seq_one_letter_code
_entity_poly.pdbx_strand_id
1 'polypeptide(L)'
;LKNKLRNLKITIKQWSKVNSDVNVSKIHSLRQQLNELETTAGNRPLSQDEVKLKKSFQQKLWEVSNAYESLLRQKSRERWIKEGDSNTAYFHKVLNCRRNYNAIQGLFIDGNWVQQPDRVKDEVLNFFLHRFTEDKSFRPTLDGVFFQSIDQNQREGLIAPFSDQEIKEAVWSCGGDKCPG
;
A
#
# COMPACT_ATOMS: atom_id res chain seq x y z
N LEU A 1 -12.25 -18.11 3.10
CA LEU A 1 -11.25 -17.11 2.66
C LEU A 1 -11.09 -15.91 3.62
N LYS A 2 -12.19 -15.22 3.99
CA LYS A 2 -12.21 -13.99 4.83
C LYS A 2 -11.35 -14.07 6.10
N ASN A 3 -11.48 -15.14 6.89
CA ASN A 3 -10.72 -15.30 8.14
C ASN A 3 -9.22 -15.53 7.91
N LYS A 4 -8.84 -16.23 6.84
CA LYS A 4 -7.43 -16.44 6.46
C LYS A 4 -6.75 -15.12 6.08
N LEU A 5 -7.42 -14.30 5.26
CA LEU A 5 -6.92 -12.97 4.86
C LEU A 5 -6.85 -12.00 6.06
N ARG A 6 -7.82 -12.06 6.97
CA ARG A 6 -7.81 -11.26 8.20
C ARG A 6 -6.60 -11.61 9.08
N ASN A 7 -6.33 -12.91 9.27
CA ASN A 7 -5.20 -13.36 10.07
C ASN A 7 -3.87 -12.96 9.42
N LEU A 8 -3.75 -13.19 8.09
CA LEU A 8 -2.58 -12.75 7.32
C LEU A 8 -2.32 -11.25 7.47
N LYS A 9 -3.36 -10.41 7.38
CA LYS A 9 -3.25 -8.95 7.59
C LYS A 9 -2.71 -8.61 8.98
N ILE A 10 -3.12 -9.32 10.03
CA ILE A 10 -2.63 -9.08 11.40
C ILE A 10 -1.15 -9.45 11.50
N THR A 11 -0.77 -10.63 10.99
CA THR A 11 0.62 -11.09 10.98
C THR A 11 1.52 -10.16 10.18
N ILE A 12 1.11 -9.74 8.98
CA ILE A 12 1.85 -8.78 8.15
C ILE A 12 2.01 -7.43 8.87
N LYS A 13 0.98 -6.95 9.57
CA LYS A 13 1.08 -5.72 10.36
C LYS A 13 2.11 -5.84 11.49
N GLN A 14 2.12 -6.95 12.21
CA GLN A 14 3.10 -7.20 13.28
C GLN A 14 4.51 -7.33 12.71
N TRP A 15 4.67 -8.15 11.66
CA TRP A 15 5.93 -8.28 10.94
C TRP A 15 6.43 -6.93 10.44
N SER A 16 5.56 -6.12 9.84
CA SER A 16 5.91 -4.77 9.41
C SER A 16 6.32 -3.90 10.59
N LYS A 17 5.62 -3.93 11.73
CA LYS A 17 6.01 -3.12 12.90
C LYS A 17 7.41 -3.49 13.44
N VAL A 18 7.77 -4.77 13.37
CA VAL A 18 9.07 -5.28 13.86
C VAL A 18 10.19 -5.09 12.84
N ASN A 19 9.91 -5.31 11.55
CA ASN A 19 10.90 -5.31 10.47
C ASN A 19 10.89 -4.06 9.58
N SER A 20 10.00 -3.09 9.81
CA SER A 20 10.11 -1.79 9.14
C SER A 20 11.29 -1.04 9.74
N ASP A 21 12.45 -1.26 9.14
CA ASP A 21 13.71 -0.56 9.40
C ASP A 21 13.58 0.95 9.10
N VAL A 22 12.51 1.29 8.39
CA VAL A 22 12.13 2.63 7.95
C VAL A 22 11.19 3.28 8.97
N ASN A 23 11.67 3.47 10.20
CA ASN A 23 10.91 4.10 11.26
C ASN A 23 11.37 5.54 11.49
N VAL A 24 10.42 6.48 11.55
CA VAL A 24 10.69 7.91 11.83
C VAL A 24 11.48 8.07 13.13
N SER A 25 11.20 7.22 14.13
CA SER A 25 11.94 7.19 15.40
C SER A 25 13.42 6.86 15.24
N LYS A 26 13.79 6.00 14.27
CA LYS A 26 15.18 5.64 13.98
C LYS A 26 15.92 6.77 13.26
N ILE A 27 15.24 7.48 12.36
CA ILE A 27 15.76 8.71 11.76
C ILE A 27 15.99 9.77 12.85
N HIS A 28 15.04 9.94 13.76
CA HIS A 28 15.16 10.89 14.87
C HIS A 28 16.30 10.53 15.82
N SER A 29 16.44 9.25 16.22
CA SER A 29 17.51 8.81 17.10
C SER A 29 18.89 8.95 16.46
N LEU A 30 19.03 8.61 15.18
CA LEU A 30 20.29 8.80 14.44
C LEU A 30 20.65 10.30 14.30
N ARG A 31 19.66 11.17 14.03
CA ARG A 31 19.87 12.63 14.02
C ARG A 31 20.30 13.16 15.38
N GLN A 32 19.67 12.67 16.46
CA GLN A 32 20.03 13.07 17.82
C GLN A 32 21.47 12.66 18.16
N GLN A 33 21.85 11.41 17.91
CA GLN A 33 23.22 10.92 18.13
C GLN A 33 24.25 11.70 17.29
N LEU A 34 23.89 12.10 16.07
CA LEU A 34 24.76 12.94 15.24
C LEU A 34 24.95 14.33 15.85
N ASN A 35 23.87 14.93 16.35
CA ASN A 35 23.89 16.26 16.94
C ASN A 35 24.70 16.29 18.26
N GLU A 36 24.63 15.23 19.06
CA GLU A 36 25.45 15.04 20.26
C GLU A 36 26.95 14.99 19.91
N LEU A 37 27.32 14.26 18.85
CA LEU A 37 28.70 14.22 18.35
C LEU A 37 29.17 15.56 17.78
N GLU A 38 28.28 16.31 17.10
CA GLU A 38 28.61 17.65 16.58
C GLU A 38 28.79 18.67 17.69
N THR A 39 27.97 18.61 18.73
CA THR A 39 28.13 19.42 19.94
C THR A 39 29.47 19.12 20.62
N THR A 40 29.84 17.85 20.71
CA THR A 40 31.13 17.42 21.27
C THR A 40 32.30 17.92 20.43
N ALA A 41 32.17 17.89 19.09
CA ALA A 41 33.19 18.37 18.15
C ALA A 41 33.41 19.89 18.22
N GLY A 42 32.38 20.66 18.58
CA GLY A 42 32.49 22.11 18.81
C GLY A 42 33.23 22.45 20.10
N ASN A 43 33.17 21.58 21.11
CA ASN A 43 33.79 21.79 22.42
C ASN A 43 35.21 21.22 22.51
N ARG A 44 35.52 20.13 21.77
CA ARG A 44 36.84 19.51 21.73
C ARG A 44 37.10 18.82 20.38
N PRO A 45 38.37 18.64 19.97
CA PRO A 45 38.67 17.77 18.84
C PRO A 45 38.18 16.34 19.12
N LEU A 46 37.55 15.76 18.10
CA LEU A 46 37.06 14.37 18.13
C LEU A 46 38.22 13.39 18.06
N SER A 47 38.11 12.28 18.80
CA SER A 47 39.02 11.14 18.64
C SER A 47 38.82 10.47 17.28
N GLN A 48 39.84 9.74 16.80
CA GLN A 48 39.77 9.01 15.53
C GLN A 48 38.60 8.00 15.49
N ASP A 49 38.25 7.41 16.63
CA ASP A 49 37.10 6.50 16.75
C ASP A 49 35.76 7.23 16.69
N GLU A 50 35.67 8.42 17.27
CA GLU A 50 34.47 9.26 17.21
C GLU A 50 34.23 9.81 15.80
N VAL A 51 35.30 10.11 15.05
CA VAL A 51 35.22 10.49 13.63
C VAL A 51 34.69 9.33 12.79
N LYS A 52 35.17 8.10 13.02
CA LYS A 52 34.63 6.89 12.35
C LYS A 52 33.16 6.67 12.71
N LEU A 53 32.79 6.84 13.97
CA LEU A 53 31.42 6.70 14.44
C LEU A 53 30.49 7.73 13.79
N LYS A 54 30.91 9.00 13.70
CA LYS A 54 30.19 10.07 13.00
C LYS A 54 29.91 9.69 11.54
N LYS A 55 30.94 9.21 10.81
CA LYS A 55 30.75 8.75 9.42
C LYS A 55 29.77 7.59 9.32
N SER A 56 29.84 6.62 10.24
CA SER A 56 28.90 5.49 10.28
C SER A 56 27.46 5.94 10.51
N PHE A 57 27.22 6.90 11.41
CA PHE A 57 25.89 7.45 11.65
C PHE A 57 25.37 8.27 10.47
N GLN A 58 26.23 9.06 9.80
CA GLN A 58 25.84 9.77 8.57
C GLN A 58 25.40 8.80 7.47
N GLN A 59 26.17 7.73 7.25
CA GLN A 59 25.82 6.70 6.26
C GLN A 59 24.49 6.03 6.60
N LYS A 60 24.32 5.56 7.84
CA LYS A 60 23.06 4.93 8.29
C LYS A 60 21.88 5.89 8.17
N LEU A 61 22.07 7.17 8.49
CA LEU A 61 21.02 8.18 8.37
C LEU A 61 20.62 8.39 6.91
N TRP A 62 21.58 8.41 5.99
CA TRP A 62 21.32 8.52 4.55
C TRP A 62 20.55 7.31 4.03
N GLU A 63 20.98 6.09 4.37
CA GLU A 63 20.31 4.84 3.98
C GLU A 63 18.85 4.80 4.47
N VAL A 64 18.62 5.07 5.76
CA VAL A 64 17.26 5.05 6.35
C VAL A 64 16.40 6.18 5.79
N SER A 65 16.97 7.36 5.53
CA SER A 65 16.22 8.49 4.97
C SER A 65 15.77 8.21 3.53
N ASN A 66 16.65 7.67 2.69
CA ASN A 66 16.32 7.27 1.33
C ASN A 66 15.25 6.18 1.28
N ALA A 67 15.36 5.18 2.17
CA ALA A 67 14.34 4.14 2.29
C ALA A 67 12.98 4.73 2.71
N TYR A 68 12.97 5.75 3.59
CA TYR A 68 11.75 6.43 4.02
C TYR A 68 11.13 7.28 2.92
N GLU A 69 11.94 8.01 2.18
CA GLU A 69 11.48 8.77 1.03
C GLU A 69 10.88 7.84 -0.04
N SER A 70 11.56 6.74 -0.37
CA SER A 70 11.06 5.73 -1.32
C SER A 70 9.73 5.13 -0.86
N LEU A 71 9.59 4.80 0.42
CA LEU A 71 8.33 4.32 1.00
C LEU A 71 7.20 5.35 0.88
N LEU A 72 7.48 6.63 1.15
CA LEU A 72 6.50 7.71 1.02
C LEU A 72 6.08 7.93 -0.42
N ARG A 73 7.04 7.91 -1.35
CA ARG A 73 6.79 7.99 -2.79
C ARG A 73 5.86 6.86 -3.24
N GLN A 74 6.17 5.60 -2.90
CA GLN A 74 5.31 4.46 -3.20
C GLN A 74 3.89 4.64 -2.64
N LYS A 75 3.77 5.03 -1.37
CA LYS A 75 2.45 5.25 -0.75
C LYS A 75 1.67 6.37 -1.43
N SER A 76 2.35 7.45 -1.85
CA SER A 76 1.71 8.60 -2.51
C SER A 76 1.19 8.27 -3.91
N ARG A 77 1.71 7.21 -4.56
CA ARG A 77 1.55 6.84 -5.97
C ARG A 77 1.88 7.96 -6.96
N GLU A 78 2.76 8.88 -6.59
CA GLU A 78 3.19 9.97 -7.47
C GLU A 78 4.24 9.51 -8.48
N ARG A 79 4.01 9.85 -9.76
CA ARG A 79 4.86 9.38 -10.88
C ARG A 79 5.88 10.42 -11.36
N TRP A 80 5.60 11.70 -11.12
CA TRP A 80 6.29 12.81 -11.79
C TRP A 80 7.50 13.35 -11.04
N ILE A 81 7.65 13.02 -9.75
CA ILE A 81 8.81 13.44 -8.97
C ILE A 81 9.98 12.51 -9.33
N LYS A 82 10.77 12.94 -10.31
CA LYS A 82 12.11 12.43 -10.55
C LYS A 82 13.04 13.05 -9.51
N GLU A 83 13.71 12.16 -8.78
CA GLU A 83 14.82 12.37 -7.83
C GLU A 83 15.41 13.79 -7.85
N GLY A 84 15.22 14.55 -6.78
CA GLY A 84 15.84 15.87 -6.68
C GLY A 84 15.43 16.72 -5.49
N ASP A 85 14.27 16.45 -4.88
CA ASP A 85 13.87 17.16 -3.67
C ASP A 85 13.40 16.12 -2.63
N SER A 86 14.15 15.98 -1.53
CA SER A 86 13.82 15.11 -0.39
C SER A 86 12.61 15.61 0.40
N ASN A 87 11.58 16.04 -0.33
CA ASN A 87 10.41 16.72 0.17
C ASN A 87 9.38 15.71 0.68
N THR A 88 9.74 15.07 1.79
CA THR A 88 8.82 14.23 2.56
C THR A 88 7.53 14.96 2.90
N ALA A 89 7.57 16.29 3.11
CA ALA A 89 6.40 17.11 3.38
C ALA A 89 5.39 17.14 2.22
N TYR A 90 5.86 17.18 0.96
CA TYR A 90 5.01 17.03 -0.21
C TYR A 90 4.29 15.68 -0.21
N PHE A 91 5.03 14.58 -0.06
CA PHE A 91 4.43 13.25 -0.05
C PHE A 91 3.43 13.09 1.10
N HIS A 92 3.72 13.63 2.29
CA HIS A 92 2.78 13.64 3.40
C HIS A 92 1.50 14.43 3.08
N LYS A 93 1.60 15.60 2.44
CA LYS A 93 0.44 16.38 2.01
C LYS A 93 -0.41 15.61 0.99
N VAL A 94 0.21 15.03 -0.04
CA VAL A 94 -0.49 14.20 -1.04
C VAL A 94 -1.20 13.01 -0.39
N LEU A 95 -0.50 12.29 0.51
CA LEU A 95 -1.08 11.18 1.25
C LEU A 95 -2.29 11.59 2.08
N ASN A 96 -2.21 12.72 2.78
CA ASN A 96 -3.31 13.22 3.59
C ASN A 96 -4.49 13.69 2.72
N CYS A 97 -4.23 14.37 1.60
CA CYS A 97 -5.27 14.76 0.65
C CYS A 97 -6.00 13.54 0.12
N ARG A 98 -5.28 12.49 -0.30
CA ARG A 98 -5.88 11.24 -0.79
C ARG A 98 -6.64 10.48 0.29
N ARG A 99 -6.13 10.45 1.53
CA ARG A 99 -6.85 9.85 2.66
C ARG A 99 -8.15 10.59 2.94
N ASN A 100 -8.13 11.92 2.90
CA ASN A 100 -9.32 12.73 3.11
C ASN A 100 -10.33 12.57 1.97
N TYR A 101 -9.86 12.60 0.71
CA TYR A 101 -10.71 12.40 -0.47
C TYR A 101 -11.36 11.02 -0.50
N ASN A 102 -10.62 9.96 -0.14
CA ASN A 102 -11.15 8.60 -0.11
C ASN A 102 -11.89 8.26 1.18
N ALA A 103 -11.89 9.15 2.18
CA ALA A 103 -12.66 8.92 3.39
C ALA A 103 -14.14 9.14 3.09
N ILE A 104 -14.96 8.12 3.34
CA ILE A 104 -16.41 8.27 3.33
C ILE A 104 -16.78 9.07 4.58
N GLN A 105 -16.93 10.38 4.44
CA GLN A 105 -17.30 11.27 5.54
C GLN A 105 -18.78 11.18 5.90
N GLY A 106 -19.60 10.74 4.96
CA GLY A 106 -21.05 10.62 5.10
C GLY A 106 -21.69 10.24 3.77
N LEU A 107 -22.99 10.02 3.80
CA LEU A 107 -23.82 9.73 2.62
C LEU A 107 -25.08 10.59 2.66
N PHE A 108 -25.61 10.93 1.49
CA PHE A 108 -26.95 11.46 1.38
C PHE A 108 -27.96 10.31 1.45
N ILE A 109 -28.80 10.31 2.48
CA ILE A 109 -29.86 9.33 2.71
C ILE A 109 -31.16 10.12 2.83
N ASP A 110 -32.13 9.85 1.96
CA ASP A 110 -33.43 10.52 1.93
C ASP A 110 -33.33 12.05 1.93
N GLY A 111 -32.39 12.60 1.16
CA GLY A 111 -32.16 14.05 1.05
C GLY A 111 -31.39 14.68 2.21
N ASN A 112 -30.99 13.92 3.22
CA ASN A 112 -30.23 14.40 4.38
C ASN A 112 -28.79 13.89 4.36
N TRP A 113 -27.83 14.75 4.71
CA TRP A 113 -26.44 14.34 4.87
C TRP A 113 -26.25 13.62 6.22
N VAL A 114 -25.92 12.34 6.16
CA VAL A 114 -25.74 11.47 7.34
C VAL A 114 -24.27 11.10 7.49
N GLN A 115 -23.68 11.44 8.65
CA GLN A 115 -22.29 11.12 9.01
C GLN A 115 -22.16 10.03 10.07
N GLN A 116 -23.29 9.56 10.63
CA GLN A 116 -23.30 8.53 11.67
C GLN A 116 -22.75 7.21 11.11
N PRO A 117 -21.64 6.68 11.66
CA PRO A 117 -20.95 5.53 11.06
C PRO A 117 -21.82 4.27 10.91
N ASP A 118 -22.71 4.02 11.87
CA ASP A 118 -23.55 2.81 11.82
C ASP A 118 -24.64 2.94 10.77
N ARG A 119 -25.31 4.11 10.69
CA ARG A 119 -26.28 4.38 9.61
C ARG A 119 -25.66 4.34 8.22
N VAL A 120 -24.45 4.89 8.05
CA VAL A 120 -23.72 4.84 6.77
C VAL A 120 -23.40 3.39 6.38
N LYS A 121 -22.99 2.54 7.33
CA LYS A 121 -22.73 1.11 7.04
C LYS A 121 -24.01 0.38 6.66
N ASP A 122 -25.09 0.60 7.39
CA ASP A 122 -26.37 -0.06 7.14
C ASP A 122 -26.92 0.33 5.76
N GLU A 123 -26.83 1.61 5.40
CA GLU A 123 -27.27 2.08 4.08
C GLU A 123 -26.42 1.49 2.95
N VAL A 124 -25.09 1.46 3.09
CA VAL A 124 -24.21 0.83 2.10
C VAL A 124 -24.53 -0.66 1.96
N LEU A 125 -24.77 -1.35 3.07
CA LEU A 125 -25.14 -2.76 3.06
C LEU A 125 -26.47 -2.97 2.34
N ASN A 126 -27.49 -2.19 2.68
CA ASN A 126 -28.82 -2.27 2.09
C ASN A 126 -28.78 -1.97 0.58
N PHE A 127 -28.07 -0.92 0.18
CA PHE A 127 -27.90 -0.55 -1.22
C PHE A 127 -27.30 -1.70 -2.04
N PHE A 128 -26.20 -2.28 -1.58
CA PHE A 128 -25.56 -3.39 -2.30
C PHE A 128 -26.38 -4.68 -2.22
N LEU A 129 -27.04 -4.94 -1.09
CA LEU A 129 -27.95 -6.08 -0.96
C LEU A 129 -29.06 -5.99 -2.00
N HIS A 130 -29.76 -4.86 -2.10
CA HIS A 130 -30.81 -4.66 -3.10
C HIS A 130 -30.25 -4.73 -4.53
N ARG A 131 -29.11 -4.06 -4.79
CA ARG A 131 -28.49 -4.05 -6.11
C ARG A 131 -28.08 -5.45 -6.61
N PHE A 132 -27.62 -6.31 -5.72
CA PHE A 132 -27.17 -7.67 -6.04
C PHE A 132 -28.22 -8.74 -5.77
N THR A 133 -29.39 -8.37 -5.25
CA THR A 133 -30.54 -9.27 -5.16
C THR A 133 -31.20 -9.31 -6.52
N GLU A 134 -31.38 -10.51 -7.07
CA GLU A 134 -32.04 -10.69 -8.35
C GLU A 134 -33.56 -10.56 -8.16
N ASP A 135 -34.13 -9.45 -8.66
CA ASP A 135 -35.59 -9.22 -8.63
C ASP A 135 -36.36 -10.09 -9.62
N LYS A 136 -35.67 -10.73 -10.57
CA LYS A 136 -36.31 -11.53 -11.61
C LYS A 136 -36.50 -12.97 -11.15
N SER A 137 -37.74 -13.29 -10.80
CA SER A 137 -38.19 -14.65 -10.53
C SER A 137 -38.17 -15.57 -11.76
N PHE A 138 -38.24 -15.00 -12.97
CA PHE A 138 -38.15 -15.74 -14.22
C PHE A 138 -36.82 -15.49 -14.92
N ARG A 139 -35.95 -16.50 -14.89
CA ARG A 139 -34.73 -16.56 -15.69
C ARG A 139 -35.03 -17.37 -16.96
N PRO A 140 -35.12 -16.76 -18.14
CA PRO A 140 -35.28 -17.52 -19.37
C PRO A 140 -34.09 -18.49 -19.50
N THR A 141 -34.40 -19.77 -19.69
CA THR A 141 -33.37 -20.77 -19.99
C THR A 141 -32.94 -20.59 -21.44
N LEU A 142 -31.65 -20.79 -21.70
CA LEU A 142 -31.08 -20.72 -23.05
C LEU A 142 -31.29 -22.05 -23.80
N ASP A 143 -32.37 -22.76 -23.47
CA ASP A 143 -32.67 -24.07 -24.02
C ASP A 143 -32.91 -23.94 -25.53
N GLY A 144 -32.18 -24.73 -26.32
CA GLY A 144 -32.23 -24.68 -27.78
C GLY A 144 -31.36 -23.61 -28.45
N VAL A 145 -30.60 -22.81 -27.69
CA VAL A 145 -29.62 -21.88 -28.25
C VAL A 145 -28.27 -22.58 -28.42
N PHE A 146 -27.78 -22.63 -29.66
CA PHE A 146 -26.44 -23.15 -29.95
C PHE A 146 -25.40 -22.05 -29.73
N PHE A 147 -24.58 -22.21 -28.69
CA PHE A 147 -23.40 -21.37 -28.48
C PHE A 147 -22.19 -21.96 -29.19
N GLN A 148 -21.32 -21.09 -29.71
CA GLN A 148 -19.98 -21.51 -30.12
C GLN A 148 -19.25 -21.98 -28.87
N SER A 149 -19.04 -23.29 -28.78
CA SER A 149 -18.26 -23.89 -27.71
C SER A 149 -16.79 -23.80 -28.07
N ILE A 150 -15.96 -23.52 -27.07
CA ILE A 150 -14.51 -23.64 -27.19
C ILE A 150 -14.15 -25.09 -27.56
N ASP A 151 -13.15 -25.23 -28.42
CA ASP A 151 -12.70 -26.54 -28.87
C ASP A 151 -12.02 -27.34 -27.73
N GLN A 152 -11.71 -28.61 -27.99
CA GLN A 152 -11.07 -29.47 -26.98
C GLN A 152 -9.73 -28.88 -26.51
N ASN A 153 -8.93 -28.34 -27.42
CA ASN A 153 -7.60 -27.80 -27.11
C ASN A 153 -7.69 -26.54 -26.24
N GLN A 154 -8.65 -25.65 -26.53
CA GLN A 154 -8.93 -24.46 -25.72
C GLN A 154 -9.42 -24.84 -24.33
N ARG A 155 -10.27 -25.87 -24.21
CA ARG A 155 -10.71 -26.38 -22.90
C ARG A 155 -9.55 -26.93 -22.08
N GLU A 156 -8.71 -27.74 -22.70
CA GLU A 156 -7.52 -28.29 -22.05
C GLU A 156 -6.55 -27.18 -21.63
N GLY A 157 -6.36 -26.16 -22.48
CA GLY A 157 -5.54 -25.00 -22.15
C GLY A 157 -6.06 -24.18 -20.97
N LEU A 158 -7.38 -24.01 -20.83
CA LEU A 158 -7.97 -23.24 -19.71
C LEU A 158 -7.90 -23.95 -18.36
N ILE A 159 -7.78 -25.27 -18.34
CA ILE A 159 -7.72 -26.09 -17.12
C ILE A 159 -6.28 -26.53 -16.83
N ALA A 160 -5.35 -26.31 -17.77
CA ALA A 160 -3.95 -26.62 -17.60
C ALA A 160 -3.34 -25.86 -16.41
N PRO A 161 -2.41 -26.49 -15.67
CA PRO A 161 -1.66 -25.79 -14.63
C PRO A 161 -0.78 -24.70 -15.24
N PHE A 162 -0.67 -23.56 -14.55
CA PHE A 162 0.23 -22.49 -14.96
C PHE A 162 1.67 -22.97 -15.05
N SER A 163 2.34 -22.60 -16.13
CA SER A 163 3.77 -22.85 -16.30
C SER A 163 4.62 -21.87 -15.50
N ASP A 164 5.84 -22.27 -15.15
CA ASP A 164 6.82 -21.38 -14.53
C ASP A 164 7.09 -20.13 -15.37
N GLN A 165 7.02 -20.26 -16.70
CA GLN A 165 7.21 -19.14 -17.62
C GLN A 165 6.06 -18.13 -17.52
N GLU A 166 4.80 -18.59 -17.53
CA GLU A 166 3.64 -17.71 -17.35
C GLU A 166 3.66 -17.01 -15.99
N ILE A 167 4.06 -17.74 -14.93
CA ILE A 167 4.20 -17.16 -13.59
C ILE A 167 5.27 -16.06 -13.60
N LYS A 168 6.41 -16.28 -14.26
CA LYS A 168 7.46 -15.26 -14.41
C LYS A 168 6.96 -14.08 -15.23
N GLU A 169 6.37 -14.29 -16.40
CA GLU A 169 5.87 -13.19 -17.21
C GLU A 169 4.80 -12.37 -16.49
N ALA A 170 3.90 -13.02 -15.75
CA ALA A 170 2.91 -12.33 -14.93
C ALA A 170 3.55 -11.49 -13.81
N VAL A 171 4.56 -12.04 -13.11
CA VAL A 171 5.24 -11.31 -12.03
C VAL A 171 6.06 -10.14 -12.57
N TRP A 172 6.75 -10.31 -13.70
CA TRP A 172 7.59 -9.25 -14.29
C TRP A 172 6.81 -8.21 -15.08
N SER A 173 5.62 -8.54 -15.59
CA SER A 173 4.71 -7.57 -16.20
C SER A 173 4.05 -6.65 -15.16
N CYS A 174 4.06 -7.03 -13.89
CA CYS A 174 3.70 -6.13 -12.80
C CYS A 174 4.82 -5.11 -12.61
N GLY A 175 4.54 -3.83 -12.85
CA GLY A 175 5.51 -2.76 -12.57
C GLY A 175 6.01 -2.85 -11.12
N GLY A 176 7.32 -2.72 -10.90
CA GLY A 176 7.95 -2.89 -9.58
C GLY A 176 7.46 -1.92 -8.48
N ASP A 177 6.64 -0.93 -8.85
CA ASP A 177 5.96 0.02 -7.98
C ASP A 177 4.47 -0.31 -7.73
N LYS A 178 3.96 -1.44 -8.22
CA LYS A 178 2.53 -1.83 -8.19
C LYS A 178 2.31 -3.30 -7.85
N CYS A 179 1.17 -3.57 -7.20
CA CYS A 179 0.54 -4.89 -7.30
C CYS A 179 -0.43 -4.88 -8.48
N PRO A 180 -0.63 -6.03 -9.17
CA PRO A 180 -1.76 -6.21 -10.07
C PRO A 180 -3.04 -6.28 -9.20
N GLY A 181 -3.85 -5.22 -9.23
CA GLY A 181 -5.09 -5.13 -8.45
C GLY A 181 -5.50 -3.71 -8.10
#